data_AF-A0A9W9XKT0-F1
#
_entry.id   AF-A0A9W9XKT0-F1
#
_cell.length_a   1.000
_cell.length_b   1.000
_cell.length_c   1.000
_cell.angle_alpha   90.00
_cell.angle_beta   90.00
_cell.angle_gamma   90.00
#
_symmetry.space_group_name_H-M   'P 1'
#
loop_
_entity.id
_entity.type
_entity.pdbx_description
1 polymer ?
#
loop_
_entity_poly.entity_id
_entity_poly.type
_entity_poly.pdbx_seq_one_letter_code
_entity_poly.pdbx_strand_id
1 'polypeptide(L)'
;MRPASAQTETERQDDMPSSNHTCYPGSNSRLDAVTEGVVYEAKENDIQKVEICDISISRDQSNAVVENPASRSVAEKPPVMQTLTDLENGIIGWDGERDPENPLNFTSARKWLITSILSAIGFMTPFASSIIAPAISFIRKDFGINDLTKSALPVSIFLLGYAVGPLFLSPLSEIYGRYIITTVASAFFCVWLIDCALASSLNTLILFRFLCGVGGSASQTIGGATIADLFSVHERGRAFGIWSLGPILGPSCAPVIGGFVAESIGWRWANWITLIPTFLIVVAMAIFNCETNHQVLIERKTARIRQQLGLPELQSCFADPNIPRLLKQDIILGGLIRPLRLLFGSAIVFAISLYIAFAYGCLYLLFNTIPIVFQDHYGWSIGITGIVYLALLIGYIIGLVIFLTMSDKTIVRLTEANGGVYELEMRLPICIYFACLLPIAFFW
;
A
#
# COMPACT_ATOMS: atom_id res chain seq x y z
N MET A 1 42.07 7.98 66.08
CA MET A 1 42.24 6.52 65.86
C MET A 1 43.31 6.31 64.79
N ARG A 2 43.88 5.10 64.69
CA ARG A 2 44.95 4.67 63.76
C ARG A 2 44.46 3.38 63.03
N PRO A 3 45.04 2.95 61.89
CA PRO A 3 45.76 3.67 60.83
C PRO A 3 44.86 3.76 59.54
N ALA A 4 45.11 3.35 58.28
CA ALA A 4 46.23 2.66 57.61
C ALA A 4 46.25 2.77 56.05
N SER A 5 47.26 2.11 55.47
CA SER A 5 47.61 1.70 54.09
C SER A 5 46.48 1.13 53.20
N ALA A 6 46.47 1.23 51.86
CA ALA A 6 47.45 1.66 50.82
C ALA A 6 48.64 0.73 50.47
N GLN A 7 48.56 0.09 49.28
CA GLN A 7 49.58 -0.54 48.41
C GLN A 7 48.78 -1.02 47.15
N THR A 8 49.10 -0.85 45.86
CA THR A 8 50.31 -0.54 45.05
C THR A 8 51.11 -1.77 44.60
N GLU A 9 51.52 -1.77 43.32
CA GLU A 9 52.32 -2.79 42.59
C GLU A 9 51.57 -4.10 42.23
N THR A 10 51.93 -4.87 41.18
CA THR A 10 53.12 -4.84 40.30
C THR A 10 52.75 -5.13 38.83
N GLU A 11 53.70 -4.93 37.90
CA GLU A 11 53.57 -5.20 36.46
C GLU A 11 53.49 -6.70 36.11
N ARG A 12 52.94 -7.00 34.92
CA ARG A 12 53.62 -7.89 33.96
C ARG A 12 53.24 -7.57 32.52
N GLN A 13 54.25 -7.32 31.70
CA GLN A 13 54.21 -7.67 30.28
C GLN A 13 54.37 -9.21 30.17
N ASP A 14 54.02 -9.78 29.03
CA ASP A 14 54.94 -10.63 28.22
C ASP A 14 54.26 -11.03 26.89
N ASP A 15 55.08 -11.09 25.85
CA ASP A 15 54.99 -11.85 24.58
C ASP A 15 53.70 -11.87 23.72
N MET A 16 53.80 -11.22 22.55
CA MET A 16 53.42 -11.87 21.30
C MET A 16 54.38 -13.05 21.02
N PRO A 17 53.93 -14.05 20.25
CA PRO A 17 54.69 -14.32 19.03
C PRO A 17 53.81 -14.42 17.77
N SER A 18 54.31 -13.81 16.70
CA SER A 18 53.89 -14.12 15.33
C SER A 18 54.39 -15.50 14.91
N SER A 19 53.59 -16.26 14.17
CA SER A 19 54.08 -17.39 13.36
C SER A 19 53.35 -17.48 12.02
N ASN A 20 54.11 -17.81 10.97
CA ASN A 20 53.61 -17.91 9.59
C ASN A 20 53.41 -19.39 9.19
N HIS A 21 52.64 -19.59 8.12
CA HIS A 21 52.60 -20.76 7.25
C HIS A 21 52.23 -22.13 7.84
N THR A 22 51.16 -22.70 7.29
CA THR A 22 51.19 -24.04 6.69
C THR A 22 50.42 -24.02 5.37
N CYS A 23 50.70 -24.96 4.46
CA CYS A 23 50.18 -24.94 3.10
C CYS A 23 50.10 -26.36 2.53
N TYR A 24 49.12 -26.61 1.65
CA TYR A 24 48.86 -27.87 0.92
C TYR A 24 48.48 -29.10 1.78
N PRO A 25 47.96 -30.20 1.18
CA PRO A 25 47.55 -30.39 -0.22
C PRO A 25 46.03 -30.55 -0.42
N GLY A 26 45.57 -30.47 -1.68
CA GLY A 26 44.17 -30.65 -2.04
C GLY A 26 43.78 -32.10 -2.36
N SER A 27 42.49 -32.34 -2.54
CA SER A 27 41.92 -33.59 -3.05
C SER A 27 40.95 -33.32 -4.21
N ASN A 28 41.07 -34.11 -5.28
CA ASN A 28 40.08 -34.15 -6.36
C ASN A 28 38.91 -35.05 -5.93
N SER A 29 37.70 -34.52 -5.86
CA SER A 29 36.47 -35.31 -5.98
C SER A 29 35.49 -34.61 -6.90
N ARG A 30 35.00 -35.34 -7.90
CA ARG A 30 33.88 -34.90 -8.73
C ARG A 30 32.64 -34.75 -7.84
N LEU A 31 31.85 -33.72 -8.10
CA LEU A 31 30.46 -33.66 -7.70
C LEU A 31 29.64 -33.71 -8.98
N ASP A 32 28.80 -34.72 -9.10
CA ASP A 32 28.08 -35.02 -10.34
C ASP A 32 26.93 -34.03 -10.57
N ALA A 33 26.69 -33.71 -11.85
CA ALA A 33 25.67 -32.75 -12.23
C ALA A 33 24.26 -33.38 -12.14
N VAL A 34 23.39 -32.79 -11.33
CA VAL A 34 21.94 -33.00 -11.41
C VAL A 34 21.32 -31.76 -12.05
N THR A 35 21.19 -31.79 -13.37
CA THR A 35 20.59 -30.71 -14.16
C THR A 35 19.09 -30.93 -14.35
N GLU A 36 18.28 -30.18 -13.62
CA GLU A 36 16.90 -29.87 -14.00
C GLU A 36 16.71 -28.34 -13.90
N GLY A 37 16.04 -27.65 -14.83
CA GLY A 37 15.38 -28.17 -16.03
C GLY A 37 14.33 -27.21 -16.60
N VAL A 38 14.50 -25.89 -16.44
CA VAL A 38 13.47 -24.91 -16.78
C VAL A 38 13.41 -24.68 -18.29
N VAL A 39 12.39 -25.24 -18.94
CA VAL A 39 12.11 -25.06 -20.37
C VAL A 39 11.06 -23.97 -20.57
N TYR A 40 11.33 -23.03 -21.49
CA TYR A 40 10.36 -22.07 -22.03
C TYR A 40 10.35 -22.14 -23.56
N GLU A 41 9.21 -22.51 -24.14
CA GLU A 41 8.74 -22.24 -25.50
C GLU A 41 7.33 -22.88 -25.65
N ALA A 42 6.54 -22.69 -26.69
CA ALA A 42 6.01 -21.46 -27.31
C ALA A 42 4.93 -21.88 -28.34
N LYS A 43 3.83 -21.12 -28.45
CA LYS A 43 2.80 -21.21 -29.52
C LYS A 43 2.17 -22.58 -29.86
N GLU A 44 0.93 -22.74 -29.41
CA GLU A 44 -0.24 -22.75 -30.32
C GLU A 44 -0.20 -23.68 -31.56
N ASN A 45 -0.47 -24.97 -31.37
CA ASN A 45 -1.50 -25.75 -32.10
C ASN A 45 -1.47 -27.24 -31.72
N ASP A 46 -2.45 -27.71 -30.93
CA ASP A 46 -3.32 -28.84 -31.28
C ASP A 46 -4.33 -29.14 -30.17
N ILE A 47 -5.51 -29.68 -30.54
CA ILE A 47 -6.54 -30.11 -29.60
C ILE A 47 -6.73 -31.63 -29.72
N GLN A 48 -6.27 -32.40 -28.72
CA GLN A 48 -6.88 -33.69 -28.41
C GLN A 48 -6.58 -34.22 -27.00
N LYS A 49 -7.62 -34.80 -26.38
CA LYS A 49 -7.61 -35.72 -25.22
C LYS A 49 -6.81 -35.29 -23.98
N VAL A 50 -7.51 -34.66 -23.04
CA VAL A 50 -7.27 -34.89 -21.61
C VAL A 50 -8.02 -36.17 -21.22
N GLU A 51 -7.29 -37.18 -20.73
CA GLU A 51 -7.85 -38.43 -20.20
C GLU A 51 -7.54 -38.50 -18.69
N ILE A 52 -8.54 -38.83 -17.88
CA ILE A 52 -8.47 -38.71 -16.42
C ILE A 52 -7.93 -40.01 -15.82
N CYS A 53 -6.80 -39.94 -15.10
CA CYS A 53 -6.31 -41.04 -14.28
C CYS A 53 -6.64 -40.82 -12.81
N ASP A 54 -7.55 -41.65 -12.28
CA ASP A 54 -7.82 -41.71 -10.83
C ASP A 54 -6.61 -42.23 -10.06
N ILE A 55 -6.18 -41.51 -9.02
CA ILE A 55 -5.16 -41.99 -8.08
C ILE A 55 -5.85 -42.75 -6.95
N SER A 56 -5.94 -44.07 -7.11
CA SER A 56 -6.50 -44.97 -6.10
C SER A 56 -5.63 -45.04 -4.84
N ILE A 57 -6.19 -44.76 -3.67
CA ILE A 57 -5.47 -44.82 -2.38
C ILE A 57 -5.27 -46.29 -1.96
N SER A 58 -4.10 -46.86 -2.26
CA SER A 58 -3.64 -48.12 -1.69
C SER A 58 -2.98 -47.89 -0.33
N ARG A 59 -3.57 -48.42 0.75
CA ARG A 59 -2.91 -48.51 2.06
C ARG A 59 -1.80 -49.55 2.00
N ASP A 60 -0.62 -49.21 2.51
CA ASP A 60 0.25 -50.16 3.18
C ASP A 60 0.90 -49.50 4.41
N GLN A 61 1.30 -50.29 5.40
CA GLN A 61 1.84 -49.82 6.68
C GLN A 61 3.17 -50.51 7.01
N SER A 62 4.28 -49.78 6.94
CA SER A 62 5.47 -50.10 7.75
C SER A 62 6.39 -48.89 7.95
N ASN A 63 7.13 -48.91 9.07
CA ASN A 63 8.34 -48.14 9.35
C ASN A 63 8.24 -46.60 9.27
N ALA A 64 7.52 -46.01 10.22
CA ALA A 64 7.72 -44.60 10.57
C ALA A 64 9.10 -44.41 11.25
N VAL A 65 10.06 -43.86 10.52
CA VAL A 65 11.29 -43.30 11.11
C VAL A 65 10.95 -41.93 11.70
N VAL A 66 11.18 -41.75 13.00
CA VAL A 66 10.97 -40.47 13.68
C VAL A 66 12.16 -39.57 13.40
N GLU A 67 12.07 -38.73 12.36
CA GLU A 67 13.06 -37.68 12.13
C GLU A 67 13.03 -36.65 13.27
N ASN A 68 14.22 -36.35 13.79
CA ASN A 68 14.40 -35.48 14.95
C ASN A 68 14.36 -34.01 14.49
N PRO A 69 13.47 -33.14 15.01
CA PRO A 69 13.25 -31.79 14.48
C PRO A 69 14.42 -30.79 14.66
N ALA A 70 15.58 -31.25 15.14
CA ALA A 70 16.78 -30.46 15.38
C ALA A 70 17.62 -30.12 14.12
N SER A 71 17.24 -30.63 12.94
CA SER A 71 18.00 -30.46 11.69
C SER A 71 17.24 -29.76 10.56
N ARG A 72 16.47 -28.71 10.88
CA ARG A 72 16.19 -27.69 9.85
C ARG A 72 17.52 -27.02 9.50
N SER A 73 18.03 -27.29 8.30
CA SER A 73 19.20 -26.61 7.74
C SER A 73 19.05 -25.10 7.88
N VAL A 74 20.14 -24.40 8.20
CA VAL A 74 20.16 -22.93 8.22
C VAL A 74 19.61 -22.45 6.88
N ALA A 75 18.44 -21.80 6.90
CA ALA A 75 17.80 -21.32 5.70
C ALA A 75 18.77 -20.33 5.03
N GLU A 76 19.28 -20.72 3.86
CA GLU A 76 20.22 -19.92 3.11
C GLU A 76 19.58 -18.55 2.88
N LYS A 77 20.25 -17.48 3.34
CA LYS A 77 19.71 -16.13 3.16
C LYS A 77 19.50 -15.94 1.67
N PRO A 78 18.29 -15.56 1.21
CA PRO A 78 18.05 -15.35 -0.20
C PRO A 78 19.12 -14.39 -0.73
N PRO A 79 19.71 -14.68 -1.90
CA PRO A 79 20.94 -14.03 -2.34
C PRO A 79 20.78 -12.52 -2.24
N VAL A 80 21.71 -11.88 -1.54
CA VAL A 80 21.67 -10.44 -1.31
C VAL A 80 21.87 -9.78 -2.66
N MET A 81 20.75 -9.45 -3.31
CA MET A 81 20.71 -8.64 -4.53
C MET A 81 21.66 -7.48 -4.32
N GLN A 82 22.68 -7.37 -5.17
CA GLN A 82 23.81 -6.47 -4.98
C GLN A 82 23.35 -5.03 -5.20
N THR A 83 22.70 -4.48 -4.17
CA THR A 83 22.12 -3.13 -4.18
C THR A 83 23.19 -2.03 -4.10
N LEU A 84 24.45 -2.40 -3.91
CA LEU A 84 25.61 -1.50 -3.95
C LEU A 84 26.13 -1.32 -5.38
N THR A 85 26.78 -0.19 -5.65
CA THR A 85 27.50 0.05 -6.91
C THR A 85 28.72 -0.86 -7.02
N ASP A 86 28.80 -1.64 -8.10
CA ASP A 86 29.93 -2.49 -8.48
C ASP A 86 30.34 -2.16 -9.92
N LEU A 87 31.31 -1.27 -10.06
CA LEU A 87 31.81 -0.80 -11.35
C LEU A 87 32.67 -1.85 -12.10
N GLU A 88 33.16 -2.89 -11.42
CA GLU A 88 33.95 -3.96 -12.04
C GLU A 88 33.04 -4.93 -12.80
N ASN A 89 31.86 -5.23 -12.25
CA ASN A 89 30.80 -5.99 -12.92
C ASN A 89 29.84 -5.11 -13.74
N GLY A 90 30.07 -3.80 -13.81
CA GLY A 90 29.26 -2.85 -14.59
C GLY A 90 27.86 -2.56 -14.01
N ILE A 91 27.65 -2.81 -12.72
CA ILE A 91 26.37 -2.69 -12.01
C ILE A 91 26.36 -1.39 -11.18
N ILE A 92 25.31 -0.59 -11.32
CA ILE A 92 25.11 0.66 -10.56
C ILE A 92 24.02 0.48 -9.52
N GLY A 93 24.28 0.93 -8.30
CA GLY A 93 23.38 0.86 -7.15
C GLY A 93 23.59 2.05 -6.20
N TRP A 94 23.45 1.79 -4.90
CA TRP A 94 23.78 2.74 -3.83
C TRP A 94 25.30 2.74 -3.57
N ASP A 95 25.88 3.88 -3.24
CA ASP A 95 27.34 3.99 -3.04
C ASP A 95 27.78 3.54 -1.63
N GLY A 96 26.83 3.04 -0.84
CA GLY A 96 27.04 2.45 0.48
C GLY A 96 25.72 2.24 1.22
N GLU A 97 25.75 1.51 2.34
CA GLU A 97 24.56 1.29 3.19
C GLU A 97 23.91 2.61 3.66
N ARG A 98 24.70 3.68 3.77
CA ARG A 98 24.29 5.02 4.24
C ARG A 98 24.19 6.07 3.11
N ASP A 99 24.04 5.64 1.86
CA ASP A 99 23.85 6.54 0.70
C ASP A 99 22.66 7.51 0.96
N PRO A 100 22.84 8.84 0.85
CA PRO A 100 21.79 9.83 1.11
C PRO A 100 20.75 9.97 -0.03
N GLU A 101 21.01 9.43 -1.23
CA GLU A 101 19.96 9.29 -2.27
C GLU A 101 18.98 8.15 -1.92
N ASN A 102 19.34 7.21 -1.02
CA ASN A 102 18.47 6.10 -0.60
C ASN A 102 17.33 6.56 0.35
N PRO A 103 16.04 6.33 0.01
CA PRO A 103 14.89 6.71 0.84
C PRO A 103 14.89 6.12 2.26
N LEU A 104 15.51 4.96 2.46
CA LEU A 104 15.65 4.33 3.79
C LEU A 104 16.57 5.13 4.71
N ASN A 105 17.49 5.94 4.18
CA ASN A 105 18.44 6.76 4.92
C ASN A 105 17.98 8.21 5.15
N PHE A 106 16.79 8.59 4.66
CA PHE A 106 16.24 9.92 4.89
C PHE A 106 16.04 10.20 6.39
N THR A 107 16.29 11.44 6.81
CA THR A 107 16.06 11.87 8.20
C THR A 107 14.62 11.62 8.63
N SER A 108 14.40 11.25 9.89
CA SER A 108 13.06 10.91 10.41
C SER A 108 12.05 12.03 10.19
N ALA A 109 12.47 13.30 10.30
CA ALA A 109 11.64 14.46 9.99
C ALA A 109 11.16 14.48 8.52
N ARG A 110 12.04 14.16 7.55
CA ARG A 110 11.68 14.07 6.12
C ARG A 110 10.73 12.89 5.86
N LYS A 111 10.97 11.73 6.47
CA LYS A 111 10.09 10.56 6.34
C LYS A 111 8.69 10.84 6.89
N TRP A 112 8.60 11.45 8.08
CA TRP A 112 7.31 11.82 8.67
C TRP A 112 6.61 12.95 7.92
N LEU A 113 7.34 13.94 7.38
CA LEU A 113 6.76 14.98 6.52
C LEU A 113 6.08 14.39 5.27
N ILE A 114 6.79 13.52 4.53
CA ILE A 114 6.23 12.85 3.35
C ILE A 114 5.01 11.99 3.74
N THR A 115 5.12 11.23 4.84
CA THR A 115 4.03 10.41 5.38
C THR A 115 2.80 11.24 5.77
N SER A 116 3.00 12.40 6.39
CA SER A 116 1.92 13.31 6.80
C SER A 116 1.23 13.97 5.60
N ILE A 117 1.99 14.43 4.61
CA ILE A 117 1.44 14.97 3.35
C ILE A 117 0.64 13.90 2.61
N LEU A 118 1.18 12.69 2.53
CA LEU A 118 0.56 11.53 1.88
C LEU A 118 -0.71 11.03 2.63
N SER A 119 -0.72 11.12 3.96
CA SER A 119 -1.91 10.87 4.79
C SER A 119 -2.95 11.98 4.63
N ALA A 120 -2.54 13.25 4.52
CA ALA A 120 -3.44 14.38 4.31
C ALA A 120 -4.14 14.35 2.95
N ILE A 121 -3.45 14.02 1.85
CA ILE A 121 -4.10 13.79 0.55
C ILE A 121 -4.95 12.51 0.59
N GLY A 122 -4.49 11.48 1.30
CA GLY A 122 -5.26 10.26 1.60
C GLY A 122 -6.53 10.49 2.43
N PHE A 123 -6.61 11.58 3.20
CA PHE A 123 -7.84 12.05 3.86
C PHE A 123 -8.74 12.77 2.87
N MET A 124 -8.19 13.74 2.12
CA MET A 124 -8.99 14.59 1.24
C MET A 124 -9.67 13.84 0.08
N THR A 125 -9.05 12.79 -0.48
CA THR A 125 -9.63 12.09 -1.63
C THR A 125 -10.91 11.29 -1.29
N PRO A 126 -11.00 10.48 -0.21
CA PRO A 126 -12.27 9.88 0.21
C PRO A 126 -13.17 10.82 1.03
N PHE A 127 -12.66 11.92 1.60
CA PHE A 127 -13.51 13.00 2.11
C PHE A 127 -14.39 13.60 0.98
N ALA A 128 -13.83 13.75 -0.22
CA ALA A 128 -14.55 14.24 -1.39
C ALA A 128 -15.68 13.32 -1.88
N SER A 129 -15.62 12.00 -1.61
CA SER A 129 -16.63 11.06 -2.08
C SER A 129 -17.94 11.21 -1.30
N SER A 130 -17.88 11.44 0.01
CA SER A 130 -19.04 11.43 0.91
C SER A 130 -19.54 12.81 1.34
N ILE A 131 -18.76 13.89 1.18
CA ILE A 131 -19.20 15.25 1.59
C ILE A 131 -20.48 15.72 0.88
N ILE A 132 -20.81 15.13 -0.27
CA ILE A 132 -22.03 15.44 -1.04
C ILE A 132 -23.23 14.53 -0.67
N ALA A 133 -23.04 13.43 0.04
CA ALA A 133 -24.13 12.53 0.47
C ALA A 133 -25.29 13.23 1.22
N PRO A 134 -25.08 14.10 2.23
CA PRO A 134 -26.18 14.80 2.89
C PRO A 134 -26.89 15.82 1.98
N ALA A 135 -26.21 16.27 0.92
CA ALA A 135 -26.68 17.31 -0.02
C ALA A 135 -27.47 16.75 -1.21
N ILE A 136 -27.71 15.44 -1.29
CA ILE A 136 -28.43 14.78 -2.40
C ILE A 136 -29.82 15.40 -2.59
N SER A 137 -30.55 15.72 -1.51
CA SER A 137 -31.87 16.37 -1.56
C SER A 137 -31.83 17.77 -2.21
N PHE A 138 -30.74 18.53 -2.01
CA PHE A 138 -30.53 19.82 -2.66
C PHE A 138 -30.10 19.68 -4.13
N ILE A 139 -29.22 18.72 -4.46
CA ILE A 139 -28.84 18.41 -5.86
C ILE A 139 -30.06 17.96 -6.68
N ARG A 140 -30.90 17.12 -6.09
CA ARG A 140 -32.17 16.66 -6.65
C ARG A 140 -33.09 17.84 -7.00
N LYS A 141 -33.16 18.85 -6.13
CA LYS A 141 -33.95 20.07 -6.32
C LYS A 141 -33.34 21.02 -7.36
N ASP A 142 -32.02 21.24 -7.32
CA ASP A 142 -31.27 22.14 -8.23
C ASP A 142 -31.38 21.69 -9.70
N PHE A 143 -31.36 20.37 -9.94
CA PHE A 143 -31.47 19.78 -11.28
C PHE A 143 -32.89 19.26 -11.63
N GLY A 144 -33.90 19.46 -10.79
CA GLY A 144 -35.30 19.08 -11.06
C GLY A 144 -35.56 17.57 -11.21
N ILE A 145 -34.83 16.73 -10.46
CA ILE A 145 -34.82 15.27 -10.63
C ILE A 145 -35.86 14.59 -9.72
N ASN A 146 -36.81 13.84 -10.29
CA ASN A 146 -37.74 13.04 -9.49
C ASN A 146 -37.17 11.67 -9.07
N ASP A 147 -36.14 11.19 -9.75
CA ASP A 147 -35.51 9.87 -9.60
C ASP A 147 -34.43 9.83 -8.50
N LEU A 148 -34.65 9.01 -7.47
CA LEU A 148 -33.73 8.85 -6.34
C LEU A 148 -32.42 8.16 -6.74
N THR A 149 -32.48 7.12 -7.58
CA THR A 149 -31.30 6.35 -8.04
C THR A 149 -30.35 7.23 -8.85
N LYS A 150 -30.88 8.08 -9.74
CA LYS A 150 -30.09 9.08 -10.47
C LYS A 150 -29.50 10.14 -9.54
N SER A 151 -30.21 10.51 -8.47
CA SER A 151 -29.76 11.54 -7.50
C SER A 151 -28.61 11.06 -6.61
N ALA A 152 -28.53 9.76 -6.28
CA ALA A 152 -27.43 9.16 -5.51
C ALA A 152 -26.19 8.79 -6.36
N LEU A 153 -26.37 8.62 -7.68
CA LEU A 153 -25.30 8.20 -8.60
C LEU A 153 -24.01 9.07 -8.55
N PRO A 154 -24.03 10.41 -8.33
CA PRO A 154 -22.82 11.22 -8.14
C PRO A 154 -21.94 10.88 -6.92
N VAL A 155 -22.42 10.03 -6.00
CA VAL A 155 -21.62 9.44 -4.91
C VAL A 155 -21.05 8.09 -5.37
N SER A 156 -21.90 7.18 -5.86
CA SER A 156 -21.48 5.83 -6.28
C SER A 156 -20.51 5.82 -7.46
N ILE A 157 -20.65 6.75 -8.42
CA ILE A 157 -19.79 6.83 -9.60
C ILE A 157 -18.36 7.27 -9.25
N PHE A 158 -18.18 8.01 -8.16
CA PHE A 158 -16.86 8.35 -7.62
C PHE A 158 -16.11 7.07 -7.24
N LEU A 159 -16.79 6.13 -6.59
CA LEU A 159 -16.20 4.84 -6.18
C LEU A 159 -15.85 3.96 -7.38
N LEU A 160 -16.65 4.01 -8.45
CA LEU A 160 -16.31 3.33 -9.70
C LEU A 160 -15.02 3.91 -10.31
N GLY A 161 -14.88 5.24 -10.35
CA GLY A 161 -13.63 5.88 -10.73
C GLY A 161 -12.46 5.49 -9.81
N TYR A 162 -12.70 5.44 -8.51
CA TYR A 162 -11.71 5.09 -7.49
C TYR A 162 -11.28 3.61 -7.52
N ALA A 163 -12.12 2.72 -8.07
CA ALA A 163 -11.78 1.32 -8.33
C ALA A 163 -11.05 1.13 -9.67
N VAL A 164 -11.31 1.99 -10.66
CA VAL A 164 -10.69 1.94 -12.00
C VAL A 164 -9.31 2.62 -12.03
N GLY A 165 -9.14 3.75 -11.34
CA GLY A 165 -7.89 4.51 -11.28
C GLY A 165 -6.64 3.70 -10.88
N PRO A 166 -6.67 2.83 -9.84
CA PRO A 166 -5.54 2.02 -9.41
C PRO A 166 -4.93 1.14 -10.51
N LEU A 167 -5.76 0.64 -11.43
CA LEU A 167 -5.37 -0.25 -12.52
C LEU A 167 -4.37 0.41 -13.49
N PHE A 168 -4.43 1.73 -13.63
CA PHE A 168 -3.52 2.53 -14.45
C PHE A 168 -2.46 3.24 -13.61
N LEU A 169 -2.83 3.73 -12.42
CA LEU A 169 -1.96 4.55 -11.58
C LEU A 169 -0.88 3.74 -10.84
N SER A 170 -1.15 2.49 -10.43
CA SER A 170 -0.11 1.66 -9.80
C SER A 170 1.04 1.35 -10.76
N PRO A 171 0.80 0.81 -11.97
CA PRO A 171 1.88 0.47 -12.90
C PRO A 171 2.63 1.71 -13.42
N LEU A 172 1.92 2.83 -13.62
CA LEU A 172 2.57 4.11 -13.96
C LEU A 172 3.51 4.60 -12.84
N SER A 173 3.17 4.37 -11.56
CA SER A 173 4.02 4.77 -10.42
C SER A 173 5.32 3.95 -10.33
N GLU A 174 5.32 2.73 -10.87
CA GLU A 174 6.51 1.88 -10.99
C GLU A 174 7.42 2.36 -12.12
N ILE A 175 6.85 2.71 -13.30
CA ILE A 175 7.61 3.15 -14.49
C ILE A 175 8.15 4.59 -14.36
N TYR A 176 7.33 5.53 -13.88
CA TYR A 176 7.65 6.96 -13.89
C TYR A 176 8.08 7.50 -12.52
N GLY A 177 7.81 6.75 -11.45
CA GLY A 177 8.09 7.13 -10.08
C GLY A 177 6.83 7.53 -9.29
N ARG A 178 6.82 7.24 -7.99
CA ARG A 178 5.67 7.42 -7.11
C ARG A 178 5.35 8.88 -6.87
N TYR A 179 6.37 9.72 -6.73
CA TYR A 179 6.20 11.16 -6.51
C TYR A 179 5.48 11.84 -7.67
N ILE A 180 5.92 11.57 -8.90
CA ILE A 180 5.37 12.22 -10.09
C ILE A 180 3.91 11.82 -10.28
N ILE A 181 3.61 10.51 -10.26
CA ILE A 181 2.26 10.03 -10.52
C ILE A 181 1.28 10.40 -9.40
N THR A 182 1.68 10.35 -8.12
CA THR A 182 0.81 10.80 -7.01
C THR A 182 0.51 12.29 -7.11
N THR A 183 1.51 13.12 -7.46
CA THR A 183 1.33 14.58 -7.59
C THR A 183 0.45 14.93 -8.78
N VAL A 184 0.69 14.34 -9.96
CA VAL A 184 -0.10 14.60 -11.18
C VAL A 184 -1.53 14.13 -11.04
N ALA A 185 -1.78 12.94 -10.48
CA ALA A 185 -3.13 12.43 -10.27
C ALA A 185 -3.92 13.23 -9.21
N SER A 186 -3.25 13.73 -8.17
CA SER A 186 -3.86 14.61 -7.18
C SER A 186 -4.14 16.01 -7.75
N ALA A 187 -3.30 16.52 -8.66
CA ALA A 187 -3.59 17.76 -9.40
C ALA A 187 -4.75 17.59 -10.39
N PHE A 188 -4.84 16.45 -11.09
CA PHE A 188 -5.98 16.07 -11.94
C PHE A 188 -7.28 16.01 -11.12
N PHE A 189 -7.25 15.42 -9.92
CA PHE A 189 -8.36 15.44 -8.97
C PHE A 189 -8.80 16.87 -8.58
N CYS A 190 -7.85 17.79 -8.32
CA CYS A 190 -8.17 19.20 -8.09
C CYS A 190 -8.87 19.88 -9.28
N VAL A 191 -8.49 19.58 -10.52
CA VAL A 191 -9.16 20.13 -11.71
C VAL A 191 -10.63 19.69 -11.74
N TRP A 192 -10.90 18.39 -11.67
CA TRP A 192 -12.28 17.88 -11.72
C TRP A 192 -13.13 18.26 -10.50
N LEU A 193 -12.54 18.65 -9.36
CA LEU A 193 -13.26 19.26 -8.24
C LEU A 193 -13.80 20.66 -8.58
N ILE A 194 -13.07 21.45 -9.38
CA ILE A 194 -13.56 22.73 -9.91
C ILE A 194 -14.75 22.47 -10.84
N ASP A 195 -14.61 21.52 -11.78
CA ASP A 195 -15.68 21.15 -12.70
C ASP A 195 -16.91 20.59 -11.97
N CYS A 196 -16.73 19.81 -10.90
CA CYS A 196 -17.82 19.37 -10.01
C CYS A 196 -18.55 20.54 -9.33
N ALA A 197 -17.86 21.63 -8.97
CA ALA A 197 -18.46 22.82 -8.39
C ALA A 197 -19.28 23.61 -9.43
N LEU A 198 -18.76 23.69 -10.66
CA LEU A 198 -19.33 24.44 -11.78
C LEU A 198 -20.37 23.64 -12.61
N ALA A 199 -20.54 22.33 -12.35
CA ALA A 199 -21.37 21.43 -13.14
C ALA A 199 -22.80 21.95 -13.38
N SER A 200 -23.15 22.17 -14.65
CA SER A 200 -24.45 22.73 -15.07
C SER A 200 -25.57 21.69 -15.16
N SER A 201 -25.24 20.39 -15.13
CA SER A 201 -26.20 19.29 -15.14
C SER A 201 -25.75 18.11 -14.27
N LEU A 202 -26.69 17.23 -13.91
CA LEU A 202 -26.39 15.96 -13.26
C LEU A 202 -25.43 15.10 -14.10
N ASN A 203 -25.62 15.02 -15.42
CA ASN A 203 -24.80 14.17 -16.29
C ASN A 203 -23.34 14.64 -16.32
N THR A 204 -23.12 15.97 -16.38
CA THR A 204 -21.77 16.55 -16.23
C THR A 204 -21.20 16.27 -14.83
N LEU A 205 -22.01 16.40 -13.77
CA LEU A 205 -21.55 16.10 -12.40
C LEU A 205 -21.15 14.63 -12.23
N ILE A 206 -21.90 13.69 -12.80
CA ILE A 206 -21.58 12.24 -12.80
C ILE A 206 -20.23 11.99 -13.50
N LEU A 207 -20.01 12.59 -14.67
CA LEU A 207 -18.75 12.46 -15.40
C LEU A 207 -17.57 13.04 -14.61
N PHE A 208 -17.69 14.26 -14.09
CA PHE A 208 -16.62 14.88 -13.32
C PHE A 208 -16.34 14.12 -12.01
N ARG A 209 -17.37 13.55 -11.37
CA ARG A 209 -17.18 12.69 -10.17
C ARG A 209 -16.45 11.38 -10.46
N PHE A 210 -16.71 10.76 -11.61
CA PHE A 210 -15.93 9.60 -12.06
C PHE A 210 -14.44 9.99 -12.21
N LEU A 211 -14.16 11.12 -12.85
CA LEU A 211 -12.79 11.60 -13.09
C LEU A 211 -12.09 12.06 -11.79
N CYS A 212 -12.82 12.67 -10.85
CA CYS A 212 -12.36 12.88 -9.48
C CYS A 212 -11.96 11.56 -8.81
N GLY A 213 -12.80 10.53 -8.90
CA GLY A 213 -12.52 9.21 -8.34
C GLY A 213 -11.23 8.59 -8.90
N VAL A 214 -11.05 8.66 -10.23
CA VAL A 214 -9.85 8.18 -10.93
C VAL A 214 -8.58 8.91 -10.46
N GLY A 215 -8.61 10.24 -10.30
CA GLY A 215 -7.46 10.98 -9.78
C GLY A 215 -7.21 10.72 -8.28
N GLY A 216 -8.29 10.64 -7.50
CA GLY A 216 -8.24 10.54 -6.05
C GLY A 216 -7.74 9.20 -5.51
N SER A 217 -7.79 8.11 -6.29
CA SER A 217 -7.31 6.80 -5.86
C SER A 217 -5.79 6.69 -5.76
N ALA A 218 -5.05 7.63 -6.37
CA ALA A 218 -3.59 7.62 -6.40
C ALA A 218 -2.97 7.60 -4.99
N SER A 219 -3.52 8.40 -4.07
CA SER A 219 -3.03 8.51 -2.69
C SER A 219 -3.10 7.17 -1.95
N GLN A 220 -4.18 6.41 -2.13
CA GLN A 220 -4.40 5.14 -1.44
C GLN A 220 -3.60 3.98 -2.06
N THR A 221 -3.56 3.89 -3.39
CA THR A 221 -2.82 2.84 -4.11
C THR A 221 -1.32 3.01 -3.99
N ILE A 222 -0.81 4.22 -4.28
CA ILE A 222 0.64 4.46 -4.31
C ILE A 222 1.15 4.68 -2.88
N GLY A 223 0.31 5.20 -1.97
CA GLY A 223 0.73 5.56 -0.62
C GLY A 223 1.27 4.40 0.21
N GLY A 224 0.59 3.25 0.23
CA GLY A 224 1.08 2.07 0.94
C GLY A 224 2.46 1.60 0.45
N ALA A 225 2.73 1.73 -0.85
CA ALA A 225 4.02 1.40 -1.46
C ALA A 225 5.09 2.47 -1.17
N THR A 226 4.73 3.76 -1.13
CA THR A 226 5.63 4.84 -0.68
C THR A 226 6.06 4.66 0.78
N ILE A 227 5.15 4.23 1.67
CA ILE A 227 5.49 3.87 3.05
C ILE A 227 6.40 2.62 3.10
N ALA A 228 6.22 1.67 2.19
CA ALA A 228 7.11 0.52 2.10
C ALA A 228 8.54 0.88 1.69
N ASP A 229 8.73 1.86 0.78
CA ASP A 229 10.05 2.36 0.39
C ASP A 229 10.73 3.17 1.51
N LEU A 230 9.98 3.99 2.25
CA LEU A 230 10.52 4.90 3.27
C LEU A 230 10.90 4.20 4.59
N PHE A 231 10.21 3.12 4.97
CA PHE A 231 10.36 2.50 6.29
C PHE A 231 10.82 1.04 6.23
N SER A 232 11.79 0.72 7.10
CA SER A 232 12.27 -0.63 7.35
C SER A 232 11.13 -1.53 7.86
N VAL A 233 11.27 -2.85 7.66
CA VAL A 233 10.20 -3.84 7.95
C VAL A 233 9.61 -3.68 9.36
N HIS A 234 10.45 -3.41 10.36
CA HIS A 234 10.03 -3.24 11.75
C HIS A 234 9.25 -1.94 12.01
N GLU A 235 9.61 -0.82 11.35
CA GLU A 235 8.91 0.46 11.53
C GLU A 235 7.67 0.60 10.63
N ARG A 236 7.65 -0.11 9.51
CA ARG A 236 6.63 -0.02 8.45
C ARG A 236 5.21 -0.20 8.97
N GLY A 237 4.99 -1.07 9.97
CA GLY A 237 3.69 -1.26 10.60
C GLY A 237 3.12 0.02 11.23
N ARG A 238 3.92 0.70 12.06
CA ARG A 238 3.56 1.97 12.72
C ARG A 238 3.34 3.10 11.70
N ALA A 239 4.22 3.20 10.71
CA ALA A 239 4.09 4.21 9.64
C ALA A 239 2.82 4.00 8.81
N PHE A 240 2.51 2.75 8.44
CA PHE A 240 1.29 2.41 7.69
C PHE A 240 0.03 2.66 8.52
N GLY A 241 0.04 2.40 9.83
CA GLY A 241 -1.06 2.72 10.73
C GLY A 241 -1.37 4.23 10.80
N ILE A 242 -0.34 5.06 10.93
CA ILE A 242 -0.47 6.54 10.94
C ILE A 242 -0.88 7.09 9.57
N TRP A 243 -0.40 6.49 8.47
CA TRP A 243 -0.86 6.82 7.12
C TRP A 243 -2.35 6.46 6.91
N SER A 244 -2.78 5.29 7.40
CA SER A 244 -4.15 4.79 7.25
C SER A 244 -5.21 5.67 7.96
N LEU A 245 -4.81 6.51 8.92
CA LEU A 245 -5.68 7.48 9.57
C LEU A 245 -6.44 8.36 8.57
N GLY A 246 -5.75 8.88 7.55
CA GLY A 246 -6.35 9.78 6.57
C GLY A 246 -7.50 9.10 5.80
N PRO A 247 -7.22 8.01 5.05
CA PRO A 247 -8.24 7.30 4.28
C PRO A 247 -9.43 6.76 5.09
N ILE A 248 -9.22 6.44 6.37
CA ILE A 248 -10.29 5.94 7.26
C ILE A 248 -11.18 7.07 7.80
N LEU A 249 -10.59 8.20 8.22
CA LEU A 249 -11.34 9.30 8.85
C LEU A 249 -12.02 10.22 7.81
N GLY A 250 -11.43 10.35 6.60
CA GLY A 250 -11.95 11.17 5.50
C GLY A 250 -13.45 10.98 5.22
N PRO A 251 -13.92 9.74 4.91
CA PRO A 251 -15.33 9.49 4.60
C PRO A 251 -16.31 9.84 5.73
N SER A 252 -15.87 9.83 6.99
CA SER A 252 -16.74 10.01 8.16
C SER A 252 -16.80 11.46 8.64
N CYS A 253 -15.71 12.22 8.51
CA CYS A 253 -15.70 13.67 8.79
C CYS A 253 -16.49 14.46 7.73
N ALA A 254 -16.48 13.99 6.48
CA ALA A 254 -17.02 14.72 5.34
C ALA A 254 -18.51 15.04 5.42
N PRO A 255 -19.43 14.10 5.68
CA PRO A 255 -20.87 14.38 5.71
C PRO A 255 -21.29 15.35 6.81
N VAL A 256 -20.54 15.41 7.92
CA VAL A 256 -20.76 16.40 8.99
C VAL A 256 -20.56 17.81 8.46
N ILE A 257 -19.42 18.07 7.81
CA ILE A 257 -19.10 19.37 7.19
C ILE A 257 -20.04 19.64 6.00
N GLY A 258 -20.25 18.63 5.15
CA GLY A 258 -21.07 18.70 3.95
C GLY A 258 -22.52 19.08 4.22
N GLY A 259 -23.10 18.58 5.32
CA GLY A 259 -24.47 18.91 5.72
C GLY A 259 -24.65 20.40 6.01
N PHE A 260 -23.83 20.95 6.92
CA PHE A 260 -23.88 22.37 7.26
C PHE A 260 -23.49 23.29 6.10
N VAL A 261 -22.51 22.89 5.28
CA VAL A 261 -22.11 23.65 4.07
C VAL A 261 -23.24 23.69 3.04
N ALA A 262 -23.89 22.55 2.78
CA ALA A 262 -24.99 22.49 1.83
C ALA A 262 -26.21 23.30 2.29
N GLU A 263 -26.54 23.27 3.58
CA GLU A 263 -27.66 24.02 4.16
C GLU A 263 -27.41 25.55 4.19
N SER A 264 -26.18 25.99 4.47
CA SER A 264 -25.88 27.41 4.69
C SER A 264 -25.46 28.19 3.44
N ILE A 265 -24.54 27.65 2.64
CA ILE A 265 -23.93 28.33 1.47
C ILE A 265 -24.15 27.56 0.15
N GLY A 266 -24.84 26.43 0.20
CA GLY A 266 -25.28 25.65 -0.96
C GLY A 266 -24.33 24.51 -1.34
N TRP A 267 -24.91 23.44 -1.91
CA TRP A 267 -24.22 22.16 -2.16
C TRP A 267 -22.93 22.29 -2.99
N ARG A 268 -22.84 23.28 -3.88
CA ARG A 268 -21.66 23.51 -4.73
C ARG A 268 -20.40 23.82 -3.92
N TRP A 269 -20.55 24.50 -2.79
CA TRP A 269 -19.44 24.83 -1.88
C TRP A 269 -18.82 23.62 -1.17
N ALA A 270 -19.49 22.47 -1.14
CA ALA A 270 -18.86 21.23 -0.67
C ALA A 270 -17.60 20.91 -1.50
N ASN A 271 -17.70 21.00 -2.84
CA ASN A 271 -16.56 20.77 -3.73
C ASN A 271 -15.46 21.85 -3.56
N TRP A 272 -15.83 23.12 -3.33
CA TRP A 272 -14.86 24.21 -3.06
C TRP A 272 -14.11 24.03 -1.72
N ILE A 273 -14.82 23.62 -0.66
CA ILE A 273 -14.25 23.35 0.67
C ILE A 273 -13.39 22.08 0.66
N THR A 274 -13.65 21.12 -0.24
CA THR A 274 -12.70 20.05 -0.55
C THR A 274 -11.49 20.58 -1.33
N LEU A 275 -11.71 21.40 -2.38
CA LEU A 275 -10.65 21.85 -3.28
C LEU A 275 -9.56 22.65 -2.56
N ILE A 276 -9.92 23.64 -1.76
CA ILE A 276 -8.96 24.57 -1.14
C ILE A 276 -7.86 23.84 -0.34
N PRO A 277 -8.17 23.00 0.67
CA PRO A 277 -7.14 22.23 1.39
C PRO A 277 -6.46 21.20 0.49
N THR A 278 -7.17 20.55 -0.44
CA THR A 278 -6.54 19.60 -1.38
C THR A 278 -5.47 20.28 -2.24
N PHE A 279 -5.76 21.45 -2.79
CA PHE A 279 -4.82 22.23 -3.60
C PHE A 279 -3.59 22.65 -2.78
N LEU A 280 -3.77 23.10 -1.54
CA LEU A 280 -2.66 23.41 -0.64
C LEU A 280 -1.81 22.17 -0.33
N ILE A 281 -2.42 20.99 -0.16
CA ILE A 281 -1.71 19.72 0.04
C ILE A 281 -0.98 19.27 -1.24
N VAL A 282 -1.54 19.50 -2.43
CA VAL A 282 -0.89 19.22 -3.72
C VAL A 282 0.30 20.14 -3.97
N VAL A 283 0.19 21.43 -3.62
CA VAL A 283 1.32 22.38 -3.67
C VAL A 283 2.40 21.99 -2.64
N ALA A 284 2.02 21.64 -1.42
CA ALA A 284 2.96 21.15 -0.40
C ALA A 284 3.65 19.85 -0.85
N MET A 285 2.92 18.92 -1.47
CA MET A 285 3.47 17.70 -2.05
C MET A 285 4.47 18.02 -3.17
N ALA A 286 4.14 18.90 -4.11
CA ALA A 286 5.04 19.29 -5.20
C ALA A 286 6.33 19.98 -4.73
N ILE A 287 6.32 20.62 -3.54
CA ILE A 287 7.48 21.33 -2.97
C ILE A 287 8.32 20.42 -2.05
N PHE A 288 7.67 19.61 -1.20
CA PHE A 288 8.34 18.89 -0.11
C PHE A 288 8.51 17.39 -0.33
N ASN A 289 7.67 16.76 -1.17
CA ASN A 289 7.87 15.34 -1.50
C ASN A 289 8.96 15.18 -2.56
N CYS A 290 9.49 13.97 -2.62
CA CYS A 290 10.55 13.58 -3.54
C CYS A 290 10.33 12.11 -3.94
N GLU A 291 11.05 11.66 -4.96
CA GLU A 291 10.93 10.27 -5.40
C GLU A 291 11.38 9.28 -4.32
N THR A 292 10.63 8.17 -4.18
CA THR A 292 10.94 7.09 -3.23
C THR A 292 11.16 5.74 -3.89
N ASN A 293 10.77 5.56 -5.15
CA ASN A 293 10.95 4.29 -5.84
C ASN A 293 12.44 4.02 -6.08
N HIS A 294 13.01 3.07 -5.33
CA HIS A 294 14.42 2.64 -5.42
C HIS A 294 14.85 2.30 -6.85
N GLN A 295 13.98 1.65 -7.64
CA GLN A 295 14.29 1.26 -9.03
C GLN A 295 14.45 2.51 -9.90
N VAL A 296 13.48 3.42 -9.86
CA VAL A 296 13.48 4.68 -10.64
C VAL A 296 14.61 5.62 -10.21
N LEU A 297 14.99 5.62 -8.93
CA LEU A 297 16.17 6.36 -8.45
C LEU A 297 17.47 5.79 -9.04
N ILE A 298 17.69 4.48 -8.93
CA ILE A 298 18.89 3.85 -9.50
C ILE A 298 18.90 3.94 -11.03
N GLU A 299 17.79 3.78 -11.74
CA GLU A 299 17.75 3.99 -13.20
C GLU A 299 18.17 5.40 -13.62
N ARG A 300 17.72 6.44 -12.88
CA ARG A 300 18.13 7.83 -13.12
C ARG A 300 19.63 8.02 -12.82
N LYS A 301 20.17 7.37 -11.78
CA LYS A 301 21.60 7.36 -11.42
C LYS A 301 22.44 6.63 -12.49
N THR A 302 22.03 5.44 -12.92
CA THR A 302 22.62 4.66 -14.02
C THR A 302 22.67 5.48 -15.30
N ALA A 303 21.57 6.15 -15.68
CA ALA A 303 21.53 6.99 -16.88
C ALA A 303 22.49 8.20 -16.80
N ARG A 304 22.58 8.84 -15.62
CA ARG A 304 23.52 9.95 -15.36
C ARG A 304 24.97 9.50 -15.51
N ILE A 305 25.36 8.41 -14.85
CA ILE A 305 26.74 7.88 -14.86
C ILE A 305 27.11 7.33 -16.23
N ARG A 306 26.19 6.65 -16.93
CA ARG A 306 26.33 6.19 -18.32
C ARG A 306 26.68 7.35 -19.27
N GLN A 307 26.07 8.52 -19.09
CA GLN A 307 26.38 9.73 -19.88
C GLN A 307 27.72 10.37 -19.48
N GLN A 308 28.11 10.29 -18.20
CA GLN A 308 29.36 10.88 -17.70
C GLN A 308 30.61 10.05 -18.06
N LEU A 309 30.51 8.71 -18.00
CA LEU A 309 31.63 7.80 -18.30
C LEU A 309 31.66 7.35 -19.77
N GLY A 310 30.58 7.56 -20.53
CA GLY A 310 30.46 7.12 -21.92
C GLY A 310 30.31 5.61 -22.10
N LEU A 311 30.15 4.83 -21.02
CA LEU A 311 30.05 3.37 -21.02
C LEU A 311 28.58 2.93 -21.16
N PRO A 312 28.11 2.48 -22.35
CA PRO A 312 26.71 2.13 -22.58
C PRO A 312 26.28 0.82 -21.90
N GLU A 313 27.25 0.02 -21.45
CA GLU A 313 27.05 -1.31 -20.87
C GLU A 313 26.54 -1.25 -19.42
N LEU A 314 26.79 -0.15 -18.70
CA LEU A 314 26.45 0.03 -17.28
C LEU A 314 24.96 -0.20 -17.00
N GLN A 315 24.63 -1.14 -16.13
CA GLN A 315 23.26 -1.56 -15.81
C GLN A 315 22.81 -1.10 -14.40
N SER A 316 21.52 -1.17 -14.12
CA SER A 316 20.97 -0.97 -12.77
C SER A 316 21.02 -2.29 -12.01
N CYS A 317 21.31 -2.26 -10.70
CA CYS A 317 21.24 -3.45 -9.84
C CYS A 317 19.83 -4.07 -9.73
N PHE A 318 18.80 -3.37 -10.20
CA PHE A 318 17.42 -3.88 -10.31
C PHE A 318 17.04 -4.36 -11.72
N ALA A 319 17.94 -4.26 -12.71
CA ALA A 319 17.73 -4.79 -14.04
C ALA A 319 18.37 -6.19 -14.14
N ASP A 320 17.54 -7.24 -14.22
CA ASP A 320 18.02 -8.60 -14.50
C ASP A 320 18.52 -8.68 -15.96
N PRO A 321 19.80 -9.00 -16.21
CA PRO A 321 20.35 -9.07 -17.56
C PRO A 321 19.74 -10.20 -18.41
N ASN A 322 19.07 -11.18 -17.81
CA ASN A 322 18.44 -12.30 -18.50
C ASN A 322 16.99 -12.00 -18.91
N ILE A 323 16.36 -10.96 -18.35
CA ILE A 323 14.98 -10.58 -18.65
C ILE A 323 15.01 -9.44 -19.69
N PRO A 324 14.45 -9.65 -20.90
CA PRO A 324 14.31 -8.57 -21.88
C PRO A 324 13.59 -7.37 -21.27
N ARG A 325 14.11 -6.16 -21.50
CA ARG A 325 13.48 -4.92 -21.02
C ARG A 325 12.08 -4.80 -21.63
N LEU A 326 11.07 -5.19 -20.85
CA LEU A 326 9.66 -5.20 -21.24
C LEU A 326 9.26 -3.84 -21.81
N LEU A 327 8.48 -3.84 -22.88
CA LEU A 327 8.00 -2.61 -23.46
C LEU A 327 7.14 -1.88 -22.42
N LYS A 328 7.11 -0.55 -22.41
CA LYS A 328 6.27 0.20 -21.46
C LYS A 328 4.79 -0.21 -21.53
N GLN A 329 4.35 -0.69 -22.70
CA GLN A 329 3.03 -1.27 -22.92
C GLN A 329 2.85 -2.61 -22.18
N ASP A 330 3.84 -3.49 -22.20
CA ASP A 330 3.82 -4.78 -21.49
C ASP A 330 3.83 -4.61 -19.97
N ILE A 331 4.51 -3.58 -19.45
CA ILE A 331 4.51 -3.26 -18.01
C ILE A 331 3.11 -2.75 -17.59
N ILE A 332 2.46 -1.91 -18.41
CA ILE A 332 1.09 -1.44 -18.15
C ILE A 332 0.09 -2.60 -18.27
N LEU A 333 0.17 -3.40 -19.33
CA LEU A 333 -0.73 -4.54 -19.57
C LEU A 333 -0.54 -5.64 -18.52
N GLY A 334 0.70 -5.96 -18.16
CA GLY A 334 1.04 -6.84 -17.05
C GLY A 334 0.57 -6.28 -15.71
N GLY A 335 0.67 -4.96 -15.50
CA GLY A 335 0.14 -4.26 -14.33
C GLY A 335 -1.39 -4.30 -14.22
N LEU A 336 -2.12 -4.37 -15.33
CA LEU A 336 -3.57 -4.60 -15.37
C LEU A 336 -3.93 -6.08 -15.14
N ILE A 337 -3.19 -7.01 -15.76
CA ILE A 337 -3.47 -8.44 -15.72
C ILE A 337 -3.05 -9.09 -14.39
N ARG A 338 -1.96 -8.63 -13.74
CA ARG A 338 -1.45 -9.20 -12.48
C ARG A 338 -2.51 -9.14 -11.35
N PRO A 339 -3.15 -8.00 -11.02
CA PRO A 339 -4.20 -7.95 -10.01
C PRO A 339 -5.39 -8.86 -10.32
N LEU A 340 -5.84 -8.91 -11.59
CA LEU A 340 -6.95 -9.77 -12.00
C LEU A 340 -6.59 -11.27 -11.88
N ARG A 341 -5.36 -11.65 -12.28
CA ARG A 341 -4.85 -13.03 -12.13
C ARG A 341 -4.71 -13.42 -10.66
N LEU A 342 -4.29 -12.50 -9.79
CA LEU A 342 -4.23 -12.75 -8.34
C LEU A 342 -5.62 -12.87 -7.72
N LEU A 343 -6.56 -12.01 -8.12
CA LEU A 343 -7.93 -11.98 -7.63
C LEU A 343 -8.70 -13.27 -7.95
N PHE A 344 -8.57 -13.80 -9.17
CA PHE A 344 -9.26 -15.04 -9.58
C PHE A 344 -8.42 -16.32 -9.41
N GLY A 345 -7.09 -16.20 -9.34
CA GLY A 345 -6.19 -17.34 -9.17
C GLY A 345 -5.92 -17.74 -7.71
N SER A 346 -6.16 -16.86 -6.74
CA SER A 346 -6.04 -17.18 -5.31
C SER A 346 -7.37 -17.02 -4.59
N ALA A 347 -7.94 -18.14 -4.14
CA ALA A 347 -9.21 -18.14 -3.39
C ALA A 347 -9.15 -17.30 -2.10
N ILE A 348 -7.98 -17.19 -1.48
CA ILE A 348 -7.77 -16.36 -0.28
C ILE A 348 -7.89 -14.86 -0.65
N VAL A 349 -7.23 -14.45 -1.74
CA VAL A 349 -7.31 -13.06 -2.23
C VAL A 349 -8.74 -12.74 -2.67
N PHE A 350 -9.43 -13.67 -3.33
CA PHE A 350 -10.84 -13.52 -3.70
C PHE A 350 -11.73 -13.31 -2.49
N ALA A 351 -11.65 -14.19 -1.48
CA ALA A 351 -12.49 -14.14 -0.29
C ALA A 351 -12.28 -12.86 0.53
N ILE A 352 -11.02 -12.44 0.74
CA ILE A 352 -10.69 -11.20 1.44
C ILE A 352 -11.17 -9.98 0.64
N SER A 353 -11.00 -9.96 -0.68
CA SER A 353 -11.46 -8.87 -1.54
C SER A 353 -12.98 -8.75 -1.53
N LEU A 354 -13.70 -9.88 -1.59
CA LEU A 354 -15.16 -9.93 -1.52
C LEU A 354 -15.70 -9.44 -0.17
N TYR A 355 -15.06 -9.85 0.94
CA TYR A 355 -15.40 -9.39 2.29
C TYR A 355 -15.20 -7.88 2.46
N ILE A 356 -14.05 -7.34 2.01
CA ILE A 356 -13.77 -5.91 2.06
C ILE A 356 -14.73 -5.13 1.16
N ALA A 357 -15.02 -5.61 -0.05
CA ALA A 357 -15.96 -4.98 -0.97
C ALA A 357 -17.39 -4.95 -0.40
N PHE A 358 -17.83 -6.02 0.28
CA PHE A 358 -19.12 -6.05 0.98
C PHE A 358 -19.17 -5.03 2.11
N ALA A 359 -18.17 -5.02 3.01
CA ALA A 359 -18.10 -4.08 4.13
C ALA A 359 -18.07 -2.61 3.67
N TYR A 360 -17.30 -2.31 2.61
CA TYR A 360 -17.20 -0.97 2.03
C TYR A 360 -18.49 -0.57 1.29
N GLY A 361 -19.14 -1.51 0.60
CA GLY A 361 -20.45 -1.31 -0.01
C GLY A 361 -21.53 -0.94 1.01
N CYS A 362 -21.58 -1.67 2.13
CA CYS A 362 -22.49 -1.38 3.24
C CYS A 362 -22.25 -0.01 3.88
N LEU A 363 -21.00 0.41 4.04
CA LEU A 363 -20.65 1.76 4.52
C LEU A 363 -21.25 2.87 3.64
N TYR A 364 -21.08 2.77 2.31
CA TYR A 364 -21.61 3.79 1.39
C TYR A 364 -23.12 3.68 1.17
N LEU A 365 -23.70 2.48 1.34
CA LEU A 365 -25.15 2.35 1.43
C LEU A 365 -25.67 3.12 2.65
N LEU A 366 -25.05 2.97 3.82
CA LEU A 366 -25.41 3.71 5.02
C LEU A 366 -25.25 5.23 4.83
N PHE A 367 -24.17 5.69 4.18
CA PHE A 367 -24.00 7.11 3.86
C PHE A 367 -25.10 7.70 2.97
N ASN A 368 -25.66 6.91 2.04
CA ASN A 368 -26.78 7.35 1.19
C ASN A 368 -28.15 7.18 1.89
N THR A 369 -28.28 6.28 2.86
CA THR A 369 -29.54 5.99 3.57
C THR A 369 -29.80 6.92 4.75
N ILE A 370 -28.77 7.36 5.49
CA ILE A 370 -28.92 8.32 6.61
C ILE A 370 -29.66 9.61 6.18
N PRO A 371 -29.33 10.27 5.05
CA PRO A 371 -30.07 11.44 4.56
C PRO A 371 -31.54 11.15 4.35
N ILE A 372 -31.87 10.04 3.67
CA ILE A 372 -33.24 9.65 3.35
C ILE A 372 -34.05 9.41 4.63
N VAL A 373 -33.54 8.61 5.57
CA VAL A 373 -34.27 8.27 6.80
C VAL A 373 -34.51 9.52 7.65
N PHE A 374 -33.47 10.32 7.94
CA PHE A 374 -33.61 11.44 8.87
C PHE A 374 -34.27 12.69 8.24
N GLN A 375 -34.13 12.92 6.93
CA GLN A 375 -34.81 14.04 6.25
C GLN A 375 -36.27 13.67 5.89
N ASP A 376 -36.51 12.52 5.23
CA ASP A 376 -37.84 12.21 4.69
C ASP A 376 -38.82 11.63 5.74
N HIS A 377 -38.34 10.83 6.72
CA HIS A 377 -39.22 10.29 7.78
C HIS A 377 -39.25 11.12 9.06
N TYR A 378 -38.11 11.66 9.51
CA TYR A 378 -38.01 12.43 10.75
C TYR A 378 -38.08 13.96 10.55
N GLY A 379 -38.01 14.46 9.32
CA GLY A 379 -38.13 15.89 9.01
C GLY A 379 -36.95 16.75 9.49
N TRP A 380 -35.76 16.17 9.70
CA TRP A 380 -34.59 16.89 10.21
C TRP A 380 -33.95 17.78 9.12
N SER A 381 -33.29 18.86 9.56
CA SER A 381 -32.47 19.69 8.65
C SER A 381 -31.20 18.94 8.22
N ILE A 382 -30.67 19.33 7.06
CA ILE A 382 -29.53 18.66 6.41
C ILE A 382 -28.26 18.69 7.29
N GLY A 383 -27.99 19.81 7.96
CA GLY A 383 -26.90 19.96 8.93
C GLY A 383 -27.08 19.10 10.17
N ILE A 384 -28.31 19.01 10.71
CA ILE A 384 -28.62 18.14 11.86
C ILE A 384 -28.47 16.66 11.46
N THR A 385 -28.92 16.26 10.27
CA THR A 385 -28.65 14.92 9.73
C THR A 385 -27.15 14.65 9.55
N GLY A 386 -26.36 15.67 9.22
CA GLY A 386 -24.89 15.60 9.20
C GLY A 386 -24.26 15.18 10.55
N ILE A 387 -24.90 15.50 11.68
CA ILE A 387 -24.41 15.13 13.03
C ILE A 387 -24.43 13.61 13.24
N VAL A 388 -25.38 12.88 12.63
CA VAL A 388 -25.53 11.41 12.77
C VAL A 388 -24.25 10.66 12.39
N TYR A 389 -23.50 11.18 11.41
CA TYR A 389 -22.23 10.59 10.95
C TYR A 389 -21.10 10.66 11.99
N LEU A 390 -21.21 11.49 13.03
CA LEU A 390 -20.26 11.46 14.15
C LEU A 390 -20.29 10.12 14.90
N ALA A 391 -21.41 9.39 14.92
CA ALA A 391 -21.47 8.05 15.48
C ALA A 391 -20.52 7.09 14.73
N LEU A 392 -20.46 7.20 13.40
CA LEU A 392 -19.54 6.42 12.55
C LEU A 392 -18.09 6.85 12.79
N LEU A 393 -17.82 8.16 12.89
CA LEU A 393 -16.49 8.69 13.20
C LEU A 393 -15.98 8.18 14.57
N ILE A 394 -16.83 8.18 15.60
CA ILE A 394 -16.52 7.64 16.93
C ILE A 394 -16.26 6.13 16.85
N GLY A 395 -17.10 5.38 16.12
CA GLY A 395 -16.89 3.94 15.88
C GLY A 395 -15.55 3.64 15.22
N TYR A 396 -15.16 4.41 14.20
CA TYR A 396 -13.85 4.30 13.55
C TYR A 396 -12.69 4.61 14.49
N ILE A 397 -12.78 5.68 15.29
CA ILE A 397 -11.73 6.05 16.25
C ILE A 397 -11.56 4.94 17.30
N ILE A 398 -12.66 4.40 17.84
CA ILE A 398 -12.62 3.29 18.81
C ILE A 398 -12.01 2.04 18.18
N GLY A 399 -12.51 1.61 17.01
CA GLY A 399 -12.00 0.43 16.31
C GLY A 399 -10.52 0.54 15.96
N LEU A 400 -10.07 1.71 15.52
CA LEU A 400 -8.66 2.00 15.22
C LEU A 400 -7.78 2.01 16.48
N VAL A 401 -8.23 2.60 17.60
CA VAL A 401 -7.48 2.57 18.87
C VAL A 401 -7.32 1.14 19.39
N ILE A 402 -8.37 0.31 19.29
CA ILE A 402 -8.29 -1.12 19.63
C ILE A 402 -7.32 -1.84 18.68
N PHE A 403 -7.44 -1.62 17.36
CA PHE A 403 -6.55 -2.24 16.36
C PHE A 403 -5.08 -1.88 16.61
N LEU A 404 -4.74 -0.60 16.78
CA LEU A 404 -3.36 -0.15 17.01
C LEU A 404 -2.79 -0.69 18.34
N THR A 405 -3.61 -0.78 19.39
CA THR A 405 -3.16 -1.26 20.71
C THR A 405 -3.12 -2.79 20.85
N MET A 406 -3.77 -3.54 19.94
CA MET A 406 -3.75 -5.00 19.89
C MET A 406 -2.81 -5.57 18.81
N SER A 407 -2.71 -4.93 17.64
CA SER A 407 -1.86 -5.33 16.49
C SER A 407 -0.46 -5.74 16.95
N ASP A 408 0.27 -4.78 17.49
CA ASP A 408 1.71 -4.95 17.72
C ASP A 408 1.97 -5.92 18.88
N LYS A 409 1.07 -5.98 19.87
CA LYS A 409 1.14 -6.94 20.98
C LYS A 409 0.94 -8.38 20.51
N THR A 410 -0.03 -8.63 19.62
CA THR A 410 -0.27 -9.95 19.05
C THR A 410 0.87 -10.37 18.13
N ILE A 411 1.38 -9.45 17.29
CA ILE A 411 2.51 -9.72 16.39
C ILE A 411 3.76 -10.10 17.21
N VAL A 412 4.12 -9.33 18.24
CA VAL A 412 5.27 -9.63 19.10
C VAL A 412 5.10 -11.00 19.76
N ARG A 413 3.95 -11.26 20.41
CA ARG A 413 3.66 -12.53 21.09
C ARG A 413 3.71 -13.74 20.15
N LEU A 414 3.23 -13.62 18.91
CA LEU A 414 3.28 -14.69 17.92
C LEU A 414 4.69 -14.88 17.34
N THR A 415 5.45 -13.80 17.18
CA THR A 415 6.86 -13.85 16.75
C THR A 415 7.73 -14.53 17.82
N GLU A 416 7.52 -14.20 19.09
CA GLU A 416 8.17 -14.87 20.24
C GLU A 416 7.81 -16.36 20.29
N ALA A 417 6.54 -16.71 20.10
CA ALA A 417 6.08 -18.11 20.06
C ALA A 417 6.64 -18.90 18.86
N ASN A 418 6.97 -18.24 17.74
CA ASN A 418 7.60 -18.84 16.56
C ASN A 418 9.14 -18.75 16.58
N GLY A 419 9.75 -18.71 17.78
CA GLY A 419 11.21 -18.71 17.93
C GLY A 419 11.92 -17.46 17.39
N GLY A 420 11.21 -16.34 17.24
CA GLY A 420 11.72 -15.08 16.70
C GLY A 420 11.50 -14.90 15.19
N VAL A 421 10.93 -15.88 14.48
CA VAL A 421 10.66 -15.79 13.03
C VAL A 421 9.31 -15.12 12.79
N TYR A 422 9.32 -13.89 12.25
CA TYR A 422 8.10 -13.17 11.86
C TYR A 422 7.54 -13.70 10.53
N GLU A 423 6.26 -14.05 10.53
CA GLU A 423 5.52 -14.50 9.34
C GLU A 423 4.32 -13.59 9.06
N LEU A 424 3.98 -13.39 7.79
CA LEU A 424 2.91 -12.47 7.39
C LEU A 424 1.53 -12.88 7.92
N GLU A 425 1.29 -14.18 8.09
CA GLU A 425 0.04 -14.75 8.58
C GLU A 425 -0.27 -14.39 10.05
N MET A 426 0.74 -14.00 10.84
CA MET A 426 0.58 -13.59 12.24
C MET A 426 -0.34 -12.37 12.44
N ARG A 427 -0.67 -11.63 11.37
CA ARG A 427 -1.63 -10.52 11.39
C ARG A 427 -3.09 -10.99 11.29
N LEU A 428 -3.34 -12.18 10.74
CA LEU A 428 -4.67 -12.70 10.42
C LEU A 428 -5.57 -12.98 11.64
N PRO A 429 -5.08 -13.50 12.80
CA PRO A 429 -5.94 -13.83 13.94
C PRO A 429 -6.78 -12.66 14.46
N ILE A 430 -6.26 -11.42 14.41
CA ILE A 430 -7.01 -10.22 14.82
C ILE A 430 -8.24 -9.98 13.92
N CYS A 431 -8.12 -10.23 12.62
CA CYS A 431 -9.19 -10.03 11.66
C CYS A 431 -10.41 -10.93 11.95
N ILE A 432 -10.19 -12.13 12.49
CA ILE A 432 -11.26 -13.09 12.84
C ILE A 432 -12.20 -12.49 13.90
N TYR A 433 -11.65 -11.91 14.97
CA TYR A 433 -12.45 -11.33 16.05
C TYR A 433 -13.26 -10.11 15.58
N PHE A 434 -12.67 -9.24 14.74
CA PHE A 434 -13.38 -8.09 14.18
C PHE A 434 -14.42 -8.50 13.13
N ALA A 435 -14.20 -9.56 12.35
CA ALA A 435 -15.16 -10.06 11.37
C ALA A 435 -16.49 -10.49 12.01
N CYS A 436 -16.46 -11.03 13.23
CA CYS A 436 -17.66 -11.39 13.99
C CYS A 436 -18.51 -10.18 14.42
N LEU A 437 -17.95 -8.97 14.49
CA LEU A 437 -18.70 -7.75 14.86
C LEU A 437 -19.51 -7.18 13.69
N LEU A 438 -19.07 -7.40 12.45
CA LEU A 438 -19.74 -6.84 11.27
C LEU A 438 -21.18 -7.38 11.08
N PRO A 439 -21.47 -8.69 11.22
CA PRO A 439 -22.84 -9.20 11.24
C PRO A 439 -23.70 -8.60 12.34
N ILE A 440 -23.15 -8.42 13.55
CA ILE A 440 -23.89 -7.87 14.71
C ILE A 440 -24.36 -6.44 14.43
N ALA A 441 -23.54 -5.65 13.73
CA ALA A 441 -23.86 -4.29 13.30
C ALA A 441 -24.93 -4.18 12.20
N PHE A 442 -25.46 -5.29 11.67
CA PHE A 442 -26.61 -5.30 10.76
C PHE A 442 -27.94 -5.69 11.42
N PHE A 443 -27.94 -6.05 12.71
CA PHE A 443 -29.15 -6.42 13.46
C PHE A 443 -29.70 -5.27 14.34
N TRP A 444 -29.13 -4.06 14.25
CA TRP A 444 -29.44 -2.89 15.08
C TRP A 444 -29.41 -1.59 14.26
#